data_AF-A0A511D2E2-F1
#
_entry.id   AF-A0A511D2E2-F1
#
_cell.length_a   1.000
_cell.length_b   1.000
_cell.length_c   1.000
_cell.angle_alpha   90.00
_cell.angle_beta   90.00
_cell.angle_gamma   90.00
#
_symmetry.space_group_name_H-M   'P 1'
#
loop_
_entity.id
_entity.type
_entity.pdbx_description
1 polymer ?
#
loop_
_entity_poly.entity_id
_entity_poly.type
_entity_poly.pdbx_seq_one_letter_code
_entity_poly.pdbx_strand_id
1 'polypeptide(L)' 'MSARADAPGAQAQRVRAALGRSQTAEDVAATVAHLAGDGGRAITGTALLVDAGRTRDRDPAHAHDRDGVRRGVGRPSWRA' A
#
# COMPACT_ATOMS: atom_id res chain seq x y z
N MET A 1 -0.47 -1.23 -23.70
CA MET A 1 0.85 -1.17 -23.03
C MET A 1 0.74 -1.88 -21.67
N SER A 2 0.85 -3.22 -21.63
CA SER A 2 0.51 -4.05 -20.46
C SER A 2 1.72 -4.70 -19.76
N ALA A 3 2.89 -4.06 -19.77
CA ALA A 3 4.16 -4.80 -19.61
C ALA A 3 4.77 -4.85 -18.20
N ARG A 4 4.26 -4.13 -17.19
CA ARG A 4 4.89 -4.11 -15.85
C ARG A 4 4.35 -5.14 -14.86
N ALA A 5 3.06 -5.49 -14.96
CA ALA A 5 2.43 -6.42 -14.02
C ALA A 5 2.85 -7.88 -14.25
N ASP A 6 3.26 -8.22 -15.47
CA ASP A 6 3.65 -9.57 -15.89
C ASP A 6 5.15 -9.70 -16.19
N ALA A 7 5.93 -8.63 -15.94
CA ALA A 7 7.37 -8.66 -16.13
C ALA A 7 8.05 -9.69 -15.21
N PRO A 8 9.18 -10.29 -15.63
CA PRO A 8 9.99 -11.11 -14.75
C PRO A 8 10.31 -10.37 -13.44
N GLY A 9 9.97 -10.98 -12.29
CA GLY A 9 10.12 -10.38 -10.96
C GLY A 9 8.90 -9.61 -10.43
N ALA A 10 7.87 -9.37 -11.25
CA ALA A 10 6.65 -8.69 -10.81
C ALA A 10 5.95 -9.43 -9.66
N GLN A 11 5.96 -10.77 -9.67
CA GLN A 11 5.42 -11.56 -8.57
C GLN A 11 6.22 -11.39 -7.27
N ALA A 12 7.54 -11.39 -7.35
CA ALA A 12 8.41 -11.15 -6.19
C ALA A 12 8.25 -9.70 -5.64
N GLN A 13 7.86 -8.75 -6.49
CA GLN A 13 7.55 -7.39 -6.09
C GLN A 13 6.15 -7.24 -5.47
N ARG A 14 5.19 -8.09 -5.86
CA ARG A 14 3.85 -8.16 -5.23
C ARG A 14 3.89 -8.74 -3.83
N VAL A 15 4.66 -9.82 -3.60
CA VAL A 15 4.79 -10.48 -2.29
C VAL A 15 5.39 -9.55 -1.23
N ARG A 16 6.18 -8.55 -1.64
CA ARG A 16 6.81 -7.58 -0.74
C ARG A 16 5.99 -6.32 -0.48
N ALA A 17 4.84 -6.17 -1.14
CA ALA A 17 3.93 -5.07 -0.88
C ALA A 17 2.95 -5.50 0.21
N ALA A 18 2.83 -4.72 1.29
CA ALA A 18 1.86 -4.97 2.35
C ALA A 18 0.43 -5.05 1.81
N LEU A 19 0.10 -4.35 0.71
CA LEU A 19 -1.24 -4.44 0.10
C LEU A 19 -1.47 -5.70 -0.75
N GLY A 20 -0.49 -6.59 -0.90
CA GLY A 20 -0.60 -7.80 -1.72
C GLY A 20 -0.77 -7.55 -3.23
N ARG A 21 -0.77 -6.28 -3.67
CA ARG A 21 -0.94 -5.86 -5.05
C ARG A 21 0.16 -4.92 -5.51
N SER A 22 0.36 -4.87 -6.82
CA SER A 22 1.17 -3.81 -7.42
C SER A 22 0.44 -2.49 -7.33
N GLN A 23 1.18 -1.46 -6.95
CA GLN A 23 0.76 -0.07 -7.12
C GLN A 23 0.55 0.26 -8.60
N THR A 24 -0.43 1.14 -8.84
CA THR A 24 -0.80 1.68 -10.15
C THR A 24 -0.46 3.17 -10.24
N ALA A 25 -0.46 3.74 -11.45
CA ALA A 25 -0.27 5.18 -11.62
C ALA A 25 -1.45 5.97 -11.03
N GLU A 26 -2.64 5.39 -11.09
CA GLU A 26 -3.90 5.91 -10.58
C GLU A 26 -3.86 6.08 -9.06
N ASP A 27 -3.17 5.20 -8.32
CA ASP A 27 -2.98 5.34 -6.87
C ASP A 27 -2.24 6.66 -6.52
N VAL A 28 -1.22 7.03 -7.31
CA VAL A 28 -0.48 8.29 -7.13
C VAL A 28 -1.34 9.48 -7.54
N ALA A 29 -1.99 9.40 -8.70
CA ALA A 29 -2.83 10.49 -9.21
C ALA A 29 -3.99 10.81 -8.25
N ALA A 30 -4.66 9.79 -7.70
CA ALA A 30 -5.73 9.97 -6.72
C ALA A 30 -5.22 10.62 -5.43
N THR A 31 -4.01 10.24 -4.98
CA THR A 31 -3.38 10.86 -3.81
C THR A 31 -3.08 12.34 -4.07
N VAL A 32 -2.50 12.66 -5.24
CA VAL A 32 -2.21 14.04 -5.64
C VAL A 32 -3.50 14.86 -5.75
N ALA A 33 -4.55 14.32 -6.37
CA ALA A 33 -5.85 14.99 -6.48
C ALA A 33 -6.45 15.29 -5.11
N HIS A 34 -6.34 14.37 -4.15
CA HIS A 34 -6.76 14.60 -2.77
C HIS A 34 -5.98 15.73 -2.09
N LEU A 35 -4.65 15.74 -2.24
CA LEU A 35 -3.78 16.76 -1.65
C LEU A 35 -3.97 18.14 -2.29
N ALA A 36 -4.29 18.19 -3.58
CA ALA A 36 -4.56 19.43 -4.29
C ALA A 36 -5.97 19.99 -4.02
N GLY A 37 -6.90 19.15 -3.54
CA GLY A 37 -8.26 19.55 -3.19
C GLY A 37 -8.43 19.94 -1.71
N ASP A 38 -9.69 20.11 -1.30
CA ASP A 38 -10.05 20.56 0.06
C ASP A 38 -9.57 19.64 1.19
N GLY A 39 -9.36 18.36 0.88
CA GLY A 39 -8.79 17.37 1.80
C GLY A 39 -7.35 17.69 2.21
N GLY A 40 -6.58 18.31 1.32
CA GLY A 40 -5.18 18.68 1.55
C GLY A 40 -4.95 20.06 2.16
N ARG A 41 -5.98 20.88 2.38
CA ARG A 41 -5.84 22.31 2.75
C ARG A 41 -4.98 22.59 4.00
N ALA A 42 -4.87 21.62 4.90
CA ALA A 42 -4.10 21.73 6.14
C ALA A 42 -2.83 20.86 6.16
N ILE A 43 -2.49 20.22 5.02
CA ILE A 43 -1.35 19.31 4.90
C ILE A 43 -0.24 20.06 4.17
N THR A 44 0.85 20.35 4.89
CA THR A 44 2.03 21.03 4.35
C THR A 44 3.31 20.47 4.98
N GLY A 45 4.46 20.72 4.35
CA GLY A 45 5.78 20.31 4.87
C GLY A 45 5.96 18.79 5.05
N THR A 46 5.12 17.98 4.41
CA THR A 46 5.05 16.53 4.65
C THR A 46 5.43 15.75 3.39
N ALA A 47 6.12 14.62 3.59
CA ALA A 47 6.35 13.63 2.54
C ALA A 47 5.46 12.39 2.77
N LEU A 48 4.72 12.00 1.73
CA LEU A 48 3.83 10.84 1.78
C LEU A 48 4.37 9.72 0.88
N LEU A 49 4.51 8.53 1.45
CA LEU A 49 4.86 7.34 0.70
C LEU A 49 3.59 6.75 0.09
N VAL A 50 3.57 6.67 -1.24
CA VAL A 50 2.55 5.94 -1.99
C VAL A 50 3.30 4.81 -2.68
N ASP A 51 3.39 3.64 -2.04
CA ASP A 51 4.27 2.56 -2.48
C ASP A 51 3.70 1.15 -2.25
N ALA A 52 2.42 1.05 -1.88
CA ALA A 52 1.75 -0.18 -1.45
C ALA A 52 2.39 -0.86 -0.23
N GLY A 53 3.07 -0.10 0.63
CA GLY A 53 3.64 -0.55 1.90
C GLY A 53 5.09 -1.04 1.81
N ARG A 54 5.74 -0.96 0.65
CA ARG A 54 7.05 -1.59 0.41
C ARG A 54 8.20 -1.00 1.24
N THR A 55 8.16 0.28 1.60
CA THR A 55 9.26 0.96 2.28
C THR A 55 9.30 0.67 3.77
N ARG A 56 8.13 0.47 4.40
CA ARG A 56 8.01 0.34 5.86
C ARG A 56 7.52 -1.01 6.34
N ASP A 57 6.98 -1.84 5.46
CA ASP A 57 6.61 -3.19 5.85
C ASP A 57 7.87 -4.04 6.05
N ARG A 58 8.07 -4.47 7.30
CA ARG A 58 9.20 -5.30 7.73
C ARG A 58 8.74 -6.68 8.20
N ASP A 59 7.43 -6.92 8.29
CA ASP A 59 6.86 -8.15 8.82
C ASP A 59 5.91 -8.80 7.79
N PRO A 60 6.20 -10.01 7.28
CA PRO A 60 5.31 -10.71 6.36
C PRO A 60 3.90 -10.98 6.93
N ALA A 61 3.67 -10.86 8.24
CA ALA A 61 2.35 -10.93 8.86
C ALA A 61 1.47 -9.69 8.61
N HIS A 62 2.01 -8.58 8.13
CA HIS A 62 1.24 -7.36 7.79
C HIS A 62 0.74 -7.33 6.34
N ALA A 63 1.03 -8.38 5.57
CA ALA A 63 0.46 -8.56 4.24
C ALA A 63 -1.07 -8.67 4.31
N HIS A 64 -1.74 -7.75 3.63
CA HIS A 64 -3.15 -7.79 3.32
C HIS A 64 -3.40 -8.80 2.20
N ASP A 65 -4.53 -9.50 2.29
CA ASP A 65 -5.03 -10.34 1.21
C ASP A 65 -5.50 -9.50 0.01
N ARG A 66 -5.86 -10.17 -1.10
CA ARG A 66 -6.37 -9.56 -2.35
C ARG A 66 -7.51 -8.55 -2.14
N ASP A 67 -8.30 -8.70 -1.08
CA ASP A 67 -9.43 -7.83 -0.73
C ASP A 67 -9.04 -6.67 0.21
N GLY A 68 -7.74 -6.51 0.54
CA GLY A 68 -7.28 -5.48 1.47
C GLY A 68 -7.53 -5.80 2.94
N VAL A 69 -7.87 -7.04 3.29
CA VAL A 69 -8.04 -7.49 4.68
C VAL A 69 -6.71 -8.00 5.23
N ARG A 70 -6.30 -7.55 6.42
CA ARG A 70 -5.10 -8.07 7.09
C ARG A 70 -5.22 -9.57 7.32
N ARG A 71 -4.24 -10.37 6.88
CA ARG A 71 -4.22 -11.79 7.24
C ARG A 71 -3.86 -11.93 8.72
N GLY A 72 -4.71 -12.65 9.48
CA GLY A 72 -4.40 -13.09 10.84
C GLY A 72 -4.36 -12.00 11.91
N VAL A 73 -5.51 -11.60 12.43
CA VAL A 73 -5.59 -11.06 13.80
C VAL A 73 -6.58 -11.91 14.58
N GLY A 74 -6.08 -12.99 15.18
CA GLY A 74 -6.67 -13.47 16.44
C GLY A 74 -6.59 -12.31 17.43
N ARG A 75 -7.68 -12.05 18.17
CA ARG A 75 -7.80 -10.88 19.05
C ARG A 75 -6.57 -10.77 19.97
N PRO A 76 -5.97 -9.58 20.16
CA PRO A 76 -4.81 -9.43 21.04
C PRO A 76 -5.16 -9.86 22.47
N SER A 77 -4.33 -10.72 23.06
CA SER A 77 -4.52 -11.30 24.40
C SER A 77 -4.33 -10.31 25.56
N TRP A 78 -3.94 -9.07 25.31
CA TRP A 78 -3.73 -8.06 26.36
C TRP A 78 -5.01 -7.30 26.78
N ARG A 79 -6.16 -7.67 26.21
CA ARG A 79 -7.48 -7.31 26.76
C ARG A 79 -8.08 -8.55 27.43
N ALA A 80 -7.59 -8.85 28.64
CA ALA A 80 -8.20 -9.75 29.61
C ALA A 80 -8.17 -9.05 30.96
#